data_AF-A9L4N9-F1
#
_entry.id   AF-A9L4N9-F1
#
_cell.length_a   1.000
_cell.length_b   1.000
_cell.length_c   1.000
_cell.angle_alpha   90.00
_cell.angle_beta   90.00
_cell.angle_gamma   90.00
#
_symmetry.space_group_name_H-M   'P 1'
#
loop_
_entity.id
_entity.type
_entity.pdbx_description
1 polymer ?
#
loop_
_entity_poly.entity_id
_entity_poly.type
_entity_poly.pdbx_seq_one_letter_code
_entity_poly.pdbx_strand_id
1 'polypeptide(L)'
;MKMKLRPLLFWLLYITSFNSWAALIRVTDTDALTLALSKAQNGDTLLLANGVYTGSFRVTQSINLQGEVGATLDAQYQGSALIVTAAKVRIEGLNIRHWGKDLYYRDAGILLQQGADKVQIKENHFVGDGFGIYGEQIYAPEIVGNSISGNGAMYVLDRGDGIYLKQVVAPQIHKNQLIFVRDGVYLESVTRSRISENQFTKLQYGIHYMYTQADEAWQNQAIAVDGGYALMNSTNIYLHHNRVTQARDFGILLNITESSHVQANVASDIHNPKGTVELGNEGKGIFIYAAQKNRIEDNEFSQSDTGISMAMGGEKNRLWHNRIIANQTQVKYVGDTQLEWSYQGQGNYWSEYQGWDLNLDGVGDLAHRPNDSLDKLFWLYPEAKLLMESPVVLLLRWVERQFQPQMTTGISDSFPLMQSVSPALIDGGPQ
;
A
#
# COMPACT_ATOMS: atom_id res chain seq x y z
N MET A 1 -54.42 38.84 -62.72
CA MET A 1 -53.35 38.01 -63.33
C MET A 1 -52.03 38.79 -63.32
N LYS A 2 -51.23 38.69 -62.25
CA LYS A 2 -49.85 39.22 -62.17
C LYS A 2 -49.03 38.33 -61.23
N MET A 3 -47.97 37.75 -61.78
CA MET A 3 -46.93 36.97 -61.11
C MET A 3 -46.25 37.75 -59.98
N LYS A 4 -45.89 37.08 -58.87
CA LYS A 4 -44.76 37.49 -58.03
C LYS A 4 -43.93 36.29 -57.60
N LEU A 5 -42.65 36.36 -57.97
CA LEU A 5 -41.54 35.47 -57.69
C LEU A 5 -41.31 35.26 -56.18
N ARG A 6 -40.96 34.02 -55.81
CA ARG A 6 -40.26 33.68 -54.57
C ARG A 6 -38.79 34.10 -54.66
N PRO A 7 -38.16 34.59 -53.59
CA PRO A 7 -36.73 34.43 -53.40
C PRO A 7 -36.47 33.30 -52.37
N LEU A 8 -35.70 32.32 -52.84
CA LEU A 8 -35.07 31.27 -52.06
C LEU A 8 -33.95 31.92 -51.24
N LEU A 9 -34.05 31.93 -49.91
CA LEU A 9 -32.97 32.41 -49.03
C LEU A 9 -32.10 31.20 -48.65
N PHE A 10 -30.99 31.02 -49.36
CA PHE A 10 -29.92 30.11 -48.95
C PHE A 10 -29.17 30.75 -47.77
N TRP A 11 -29.30 30.17 -46.58
CA TRP A 11 -28.45 30.50 -45.44
C TRP A 11 -27.16 29.70 -45.55
N LEU A 12 -26.05 30.38 -45.86
CA LEU A 12 -24.70 29.82 -45.87
C LEU A 12 -24.17 29.86 -44.43
N LEU A 13 -24.25 28.74 -43.71
CA LEU A 13 -23.59 28.57 -42.41
C LEU A 13 -22.07 28.44 -42.66
N TYR A 14 -21.34 29.53 -42.42
CA TYR A 14 -19.89 29.47 -42.24
C TYR A 14 -19.59 28.76 -40.92
N ILE A 15 -19.31 27.45 -40.99
CA ILE A 15 -18.64 26.73 -39.90
C ILE A 15 -17.18 27.17 -39.95
N THR A 16 -16.84 28.21 -39.19
CA THR A 16 -15.43 28.51 -38.90
C THR A 16 -14.94 27.47 -37.89
N SER A 17 -14.34 26.40 -38.42
CA SER A 17 -13.55 25.47 -37.62
C SER A 17 -12.34 26.23 -37.06
N PHE A 18 -12.43 26.74 -35.84
CA PHE A 18 -11.25 27.18 -35.12
C PHE A 18 -10.41 25.93 -34.85
N ASN A 19 -9.38 25.73 -35.67
CA ASN A 19 -8.33 24.77 -35.35
C ASN A 19 -7.63 25.30 -34.08
N SER A 20 -7.88 24.70 -32.91
CA SER A 20 -7.07 24.98 -31.72
C SER A 20 -5.80 24.15 -31.83
N TRP A 21 -4.74 24.75 -32.37
CA TRP A 21 -3.42 24.15 -32.38
C TRP A 21 -2.87 24.27 -30.96
N ALA A 22 -2.53 23.13 -30.34
CA ALA A 22 -1.80 23.12 -29.07
C ALA A 22 -0.47 23.88 -29.25
N ALA A 23 -0.29 24.96 -28.49
CA ALA A 23 0.93 25.76 -28.55
C ALA A 23 2.03 25.16 -27.67
N LEU A 24 3.27 25.24 -28.13
CA LEU A 24 4.46 25.02 -27.29
C LEU A 24 4.99 26.38 -26.83
N ILE A 25 4.85 26.66 -25.54
CA ILE A 25 5.25 27.92 -24.92
C ILE A 25 6.47 27.66 -24.05
N ARG A 26 7.62 28.21 -24.44
CA ARG A 26 8.83 28.14 -23.63
C ARG A 26 8.78 29.19 -22.51
N VAL A 27 9.07 28.77 -21.29
CA VAL A 27 8.97 29.58 -20.08
C VAL A 27 10.36 29.67 -19.44
N THR A 28 10.89 30.87 -19.24
CA THR A 28 12.29 31.09 -18.81
C THR A 28 12.45 31.60 -17.38
N ASP A 29 11.38 32.09 -16.76
CA ASP A 29 11.38 32.68 -15.42
C ASP A 29 9.99 32.63 -14.77
N THR A 30 9.91 33.03 -13.51
CA THR A 30 8.68 33.03 -12.68
C THR A 30 7.56 33.89 -13.28
N ASP A 31 7.88 35.07 -13.80
CA ASP A 31 6.88 36.00 -14.35
C ASP A 31 6.30 35.44 -15.64
N ALA A 32 7.17 34.87 -16.50
CA ALA A 32 6.76 34.16 -17.70
C ALA A 32 5.88 32.95 -17.39
N LEU A 33 6.17 32.19 -16.32
CA LEU A 33 5.36 31.05 -15.90
C LEU A 33 3.96 31.49 -15.47
N THR A 34 3.90 32.52 -14.63
CA THR A 34 2.64 33.09 -14.15
C THR A 34 1.79 33.61 -15.31
N LEU A 35 2.41 34.33 -16.24
CA LEU A 35 1.74 34.85 -17.43
C LEU A 35 1.27 33.71 -18.34
N ALA A 36 2.11 32.70 -18.58
CA ALA A 36 1.77 31.57 -19.43
C ALA A 36 0.60 30.76 -18.86
N LEU A 37 0.61 30.45 -17.56
CA LEU A 37 -0.51 29.77 -16.89
C LEU A 37 -1.82 30.56 -16.98
N SER A 38 -1.75 31.90 -16.92
CA SER A 38 -2.95 32.76 -17.04
C SER A 38 -3.54 32.82 -18.45
N LYS A 39 -2.73 32.53 -19.47
CA LYS A 39 -3.10 32.68 -20.90
C LYS A 39 -3.24 31.35 -21.64
N ALA A 40 -2.76 30.26 -21.06
CA ALA A 40 -2.77 28.95 -21.68
C ALA A 40 -4.17 28.52 -22.07
N GLN A 41 -4.26 27.78 -23.17
CA GLN A 41 -5.47 27.15 -23.65
C GLN A 41 -5.37 25.63 -23.46
N ASN A 42 -6.53 24.96 -23.47
CA ASN A 42 -6.55 23.51 -23.40
C ASN A 42 -5.73 22.89 -24.54
N GLY A 43 -4.84 21.98 -24.18
CA GLY A 43 -3.90 21.31 -25.08
C GLY A 43 -2.51 21.91 -25.12
N ASP A 44 -2.31 23.14 -24.63
CA ASP A 44 -0.99 23.80 -24.65
C ASP A 44 0.05 23.03 -23.83
N THR A 45 1.32 23.20 -24.22
CA THR A 45 2.49 22.70 -23.50
C THR A 45 3.33 23.87 -23.03
N LEU A 46 3.49 24.00 -21.71
CA LEU A 46 4.43 24.91 -21.08
C LEU A 46 5.74 24.15 -20.81
N LEU A 47 6.78 24.49 -21.56
CA LEU A 47 8.12 23.93 -21.39
C LEU A 47 8.96 24.87 -20.53
N LEU A 48 9.21 24.47 -19.28
CA LEU A 48 10.00 25.23 -18.32
C LEU A 48 11.48 24.97 -18.57
N ALA A 49 12.20 26.03 -18.90
CA ALA A 49 13.64 25.99 -19.03
C ALA A 49 14.32 25.67 -17.69
N ASN A 50 15.61 25.31 -17.75
CA ASN A 50 16.42 25.21 -16.55
C ASN A 50 16.36 26.54 -15.76
N GLY A 51 15.99 26.46 -14.49
CA GLY A 51 15.80 27.63 -13.65
C GLY A 51 14.99 27.34 -12.40
N VAL A 52 14.93 28.33 -11.51
CA VAL A 52 14.11 28.28 -10.29
C VAL A 52 12.92 29.21 -10.47
N TYR A 53 11.72 28.66 -10.36
CA TYR A 53 10.44 29.33 -10.43
C TYR A 53 9.88 29.42 -9.01
N THR A 54 9.82 30.64 -8.50
CA THR A 54 9.54 30.88 -7.08
C THR A 54 8.08 31.24 -6.87
N GLY A 55 7.41 30.54 -5.96
CA GLY A 55 6.03 30.83 -5.56
C GLY A 55 5.09 29.63 -5.68
N SER A 56 3.80 29.92 -5.57
CA SER A 56 2.71 28.95 -5.71
C SER A 56 2.00 29.16 -7.04
N PHE A 57 1.89 28.10 -7.83
CA PHE A 57 1.33 28.15 -9.18
C PHE A 57 -0.01 27.42 -9.27
N ARG A 58 -0.92 27.91 -10.09
CA ARG A 58 -2.25 27.30 -10.29
C ARG A 58 -2.46 26.92 -11.75
N VAL A 59 -2.84 25.67 -11.98
CA VAL A 59 -3.18 25.12 -13.30
C VAL A 59 -4.70 24.94 -13.39
N THR A 60 -5.33 25.79 -14.20
CA THR A 60 -6.79 25.82 -14.37
C THR A 60 -7.25 25.38 -15.75
N GLN A 61 -6.31 25.01 -16.64
CA GLN A 61 -6.57 24.52 -18.00
C GLN A 61 -5.94 23.15 -18.20
N SER A 62 -6.47 22.36 -19.12
CA SER A 62 -5.97 21.02 -19.47
C SER A 62 -4.69 21.13 -20.31
N ILE A 63 -3.53 21.27 -19.65
CA ILE A 63 -2.23 21.55 -20.28
C ILE A 63 -1.17 20.51 -19.91
N ASN A 64 -0.06 20.51 -20.67
CA ASN A 64 1.17 19.83 -20.30
C ASN A 64 2.13 20.84 -19.66
N LEU A 65 2.55 20.60 -18.43
CA LEU A 65 3.59 21.33 -17.73
C LEU A 65 4.84 20.43 -17.68
N GLN A 66 5.85 20.77 -18.48
CA GLN A 66 7.04 19.94 -18.68
C GLN A 66 8.31 20.70 -18.28
N GLY A 67 9.15 20.08 -17.45
CA GLY A 67 10.46 20.60 -17.08
C GLY A 67 11.57 20.14 -18.03
N GLU A 68 12.42 21.06 -18.47
CA GLU A 68 13.79 20.72 -18.89
C GLU A 68 14.62 20.32 -17.65
N VAL A 69 15.72 19.59 -17.85
CA VAL A 69 16.60 19.15 -16.76
C VAL A 69 17.02 20.35 -15.90
N GLY A 70 16.64 20.32 -14.63
CA GLY A 70 16.92 21.36 -13.64
C GLY A 70 15.84 22.43 -13.46
N ALA A 71 14.72 22.37 -14.19
CA ALA A 71 13.54 23.19 -13.90
C ALA A 71 13.02 22.88 -12.49
N THR A 72 12.91 23.92 -11.65
CA THR A 72 12.60 23.79 -10.22
C THR A 72 11.45 24.70 -9.82
N LEU A 73 10.37 24.16 -9.28
CA LEU A 73 9.36 24.91 -8.54
C LEU A 73 9.77 24.99 -7.07
N ASP A 74 9.91 26.21 -6.54
CA ASP A 74 10.30 26.47 -5.15
C ASP A 74 9.21 27.30 -4.46
N ALA A 75 8.46 26.66 -3.55
CA ALA A 75 7.35 27.29 -2.85
C ALA A 75 7.76 28.04 -1.57
N GLN A 76 9.06 28.14 -1.27
CA GLN A 76 9.60 28.96 -0.18
C GLN A 76 9.00 28.65 1.21
N TYR A 77 8.68 27.39 1.45
CA TYR A 77 8.02 26.84 2.64
C TYR A 77 6.62 27.42 2.90
N GLN A 78 5.93 27.87 1.84
CA GLN A 78 4.60 28.46 1.94
C GLN A 78 3.59 27.74 1.05
N GLY A 79 2.49 27.28 1.64
CA GLY A 79 1.37 26.72 0.89
C GLY A 79 1.75 25.50 0.06
N SER A 80 0.99 25.24 -1.00
CA SER A 80 1.32 24.22 -1.99
C SER A 80 2.11 24.80 -3.15
N ALA A 81 3.05 24.04 -3.72
CA ALA A 81 3.87 24.53 -4.85
C ALA A 81 3.07 24.60 -6.15
N LEU A 82 2.24 23.58 -6.43
CA LEU A 82 1.38 23.55 -7.60
C LEU A 82 -0.03 23.11 -7.22
N ILE A 83 -1.04 23.91 -7.59
CA ILE A 83 -2.45 23.62 -7.34
C ILE A 83 -3.15 23.37 -8.67
N VAL A 84 -3.77 22.20 -8.84
CA VAL A 84 -4.44 21.79 -10.07
C VAL A 84 -5.94 21.68 -9.84
N THR A 85 -6.72 22.33 -10.70
CA THR A 85 -8.19 22.31 -10.68
C THR A 85 -8.78 21.93 -12.04
N ALA A 86 -7.97 21.39 -12.93
CA ALA A 86 -8.36 21.06 -14.31
C ALA A 86 -8.02 19.63 -14.67
N ALA A 87 -8.88 19.02 -15.48
CA ALA A 87 -8.72 17.64 -15.90
C ALA A 87 -7.61 17.49 -16.94
N LYS A 88 -7.06 16.28 -17.08
CA LYS A 88 -6.10 15.89 -18.13
C LYS A 88 -4.84 16.77 -18.17
N VAL A 89 -4.45 17.32 -17.03
CA VAL A 89 -3.17 18.01 -16.89
C VAL A 89 -2.05 16.97 -16.81
N ARG A 90 -0.94 17.22 -17.49
CA ARG A 90 0.27 16.40 -17.41
C ARG A 90 1.38 17.22 -16.75
N ILE A 91 2.00 16.71 -15.70
CA ILE A 91 3.08 17.37 -14.96
C ILE A 91 4.28 16.42 -14.98
N GLU A 92 5.36 16.83 -15.64
CA GLU A 92 6.50 15.95 -15.91
C GLU A 92 7.86 16.61 -15.78
N GLY A 93 8.84 15.89 -15.23
CA GLY A 93 10.25 16.26 -15.26
C GLY A 93 10.62 17.46 -14.40
N LEU A 94 9.81 17.80 -13.39
CA LEU A 94 10.05 18.95 -12.51
C LEU A 94 10.77 18.53 -11.23
N ASN A 95 11.61 19.43 -10.73
CA ASN A 95 12.00 19.43 -9.32
C ASN A 95 11.00 20.30 -8.56
N ILE A 96 10.40 19.78 -7.50
CA ILE A 96 9.40 20.48 -6.69
C ILE A 96 9.91 20.47 -5.25
N ARG A 97 10.09 21.63 -4.64
CA ARG A 97 10.68 21.70 -3.30
C ARG A 97 10.11 22.79 -2.43
N HIS A 98 10.36 22.65 -1.14
CA HIS A 98 10.05 23.65 -0.12
C HIS A 98 8.59 24.11 -0.20
N TRP A 99 7.62 23.19 -0.32
CA TRP A 99 6.23 23.54 -0.01
C TRP A 99 6.06 23.62 1.51
N GLY A 100 4.95 24.21 1.96
CA GLY A 100 4.63 24.34 3.37
C GLY A 100 4.42 22.98 4.06
N LYS A 101 4.26 23.03 5.38
CA LYS A 101 4.13 21.82 6.23
C LYS A 101 2.79 21.73 6.93
N ASP A 102 1.86 22.65 6.65
CA ASP A 102 0.58 22.67 7.35
C ASP A 102 -0.35 21.59 6.79
N LEU A 103 -0.46 20.48 7.51
CA LEU A 103 -1.30 19.35 7.14
C LEU A 103 -2.80 19.68 7.23
N TYR A 104 -3.20 20.67 8.04
CA TYR A 104 -4.58 21.12 8.12
C TYR A 104 -4.99 21.92 6.88
N TYR A 105 -4.12 22.81 6.40
CA TYR A 105 -4.30 23.52 5.12
C TYR A 105 -3.91 22.70 3.89
N ARG A 106 -3.40 21.47 4.10
CA ARG A 106 -3.07 20.49 3.06
C ARG A 106 -1.96 20.98 2.16
N ASP A 107 -0.93 21.59 2.75
CA ASP A 107 0.26 22.01 2.01
C ASP A 107 0.90 20.81 1.31
N ALA A 108 1.05 20.92 -0.01
CA ALA A 108 1.56 19.84 -0.83
C ALA A 108 2.53 20.29 -1.92
N GLY A 109 3.41 19.40 -2.36
CA GLY A 109 4.19 19.61 -3.59
C GLY A 109 3.25 19.80 -4.79
N ILE A 110 2.29 18.89 -4.95
CA ILE A 110 1.16 19.04 -5.87
C ILE A 110 -0.16 18.80 -5.14
N LEU A 111 -1.05 19.78 -5.18
CA LEU A 111 -2.41 19.71 -4.65
C LEU A 111 -3.42 19.57 -5.79
N LEU A 112 -4.05 18.40 -5.89
CA LEU A 112 -5.15 18.12 -6.80
C LEU A 112 -6.49 18.39 -6.10
N GLN A 113 -7.23 19.36 -6.61
CA GLN A 113 -8.56 19.69 -6.11
C GLN A 113 -9.65 19.16 -7.06
N GLN A 114 -10.90 19.27 -6.64
CA GLN A 114 -12.05 18.91 -7.46
C GLN A 114 -11.94 19.50 -8.88
N GLY A 115 -12.18 18.64 -9.89
CA GLY A 115 -11.99 18.97 -11.31
C GLY A 115 -10.66 18.48 -11.90
N ALA A 116 -9.68 18.12 -11.06
CA ALA A 116 -8.39 17.56 -11.49
C ALA A 116 -8.47 16.05 -11.85
N ASP A 117 -9.41 15.69 -12.71
CA ASP A 117 -9.61 14.32 -13.17
C ASP A 117 -8.58 13.92 -14.22
N LYS A 118 -8.12 12.66 -14.20
CA LYS A 118 -7.21 12.10 -15.20
C LYS A 118 -5.90 12.88 -15.32
N VAL A 119 -5.45 13.49 -14.22
CA VAL A 119 -4.15 14.16 -14.15
C VAL A 119 -3.04 13.12 -14.15
N GLN A 120 -1.96 13.43 -14.86
CA GLN A 120 -0.76 12.61 -14.94
C GLN A 120 0.39 13.34 -14.26
N ILE A 121 0.98 12.74 -13.22
CA ILE A 121 2.15 13.25 -12.50
C ILE A 121 3.28 12.25 -12.72
N LYS A 122 4.23 12.59 -13.59
CA LYS A 122 5.24 11.66 -14.11
C LYS A 122 6.66 12.13 -13.88
N GLU A 123 7.54 11.26 -13.38
CA GLU A 123 8.99 11.50 -13.37
C GLU A 123 9.41 12.84 -12.71
N ASN A 124 8.71 13.26 -11.67
CA ASN A 124 9.05 14.45 -10.90
C ASN A 124 9.84 14.09 -9.63
N HIS A 125 10.62 15.04 -9.14
CA HIS A 125 11.42 14.90 -7.92
C HIS A 125 10.94 15.89 -6.85
N PHE A 126 10.50 15.37 -5.70
CA PHE A 126 9.89 16.15 -4.61
C PHE A 126 10.77 16.14 -3.36
N VAL A 127 10.98 17.32 -2.74
CA VAL A 127 11.64 17.45 -1.44
C VAL A 127 10.93 18.48 -0.55
N GLY A 128 10.31 18.04 0.54
CA GLY A 128 9.56 18.94 1.43
C GLY A 128 8.96 18.25 2.66
N ASP A 129 8.30 19.05 3.50
CA ASP A 129 7.85 18.61 4.83
C ASP A 129 6.38 18.16 4.86
N GLY A 130 5.51 18.82 4.08
CA GLY A 130 4.09 18.51 3.96
C GLY A 130 3.82 17.32 3.02
N PHE A 131 2.61 17.24 2.47
CA PHE A 131 2.25 16.15 1.56
C PHE A 131 3.07 16.21 0.26
N GLY A 132 3.55 15.08 -0.27
CA GLY A 132 4.18 15.09 -1.58
C GLY A 132 3.16 15.43 -2.67
N ILE A 133 2.16 14.56 -2.79
CA ILE A 133 1.00 14.73 -3.66
C ILE A 133 -0.26 14.52 -2.82
N TYR A 134 -1.15 15.51 -2.81
CA TYR A 134 -2.46 15.41 -2.18
C TYR A 134 -3.56 15.47 -3.25
N GLY A 135 -4.56 14.60 -3.17
CA GLY A 135 -5.74 14.66 -4.04
C GLY A 135 -7.03 14.33 -3.30
N GLU A 136 -8.08 15.12 -3.52
CA GLU A 136 -9.42 14.87 -2.94
C GLU A 136 -10.52 15.01 -4.01
N GLN A 137 -11.47 14.07 -4.03
CA GLN A 137 -12.67 14.11 -4.90
C GLN A 137 -12.36 14.21 -6.40
N ILE A 138 -11.47 13.33 -6.88
CA ILE A 138 -11.05 13.26 -8.29
C ILE A 138 -11.14 11.83 -8.85
N TYR A 139 -11.09 11.72 -10.17
CA TYR A 139 -11.19 10.48 -10.90
C TYR A 139 -9.92 10.15 -11.68
N ALA A 140 -9.42 8.93 -11.50
CA ALA A 140 -8.35 8.28 -12.25
C ALA A 140 -7.05 9.09 -12.44
N PRO A 141 -6.47 9.69 -11.38
CA PRO A 141 -5.13 10.25 -11.49
C PRO A 141 -4.10 9.12 -11.73
N GLU A 142 -3.04 9.44 -12.46
CA GLU A 142 -1.91 8.56 -12.74
C GLU A 142 -0.64 9.20 -12.16
N ILE A 143 -0.05 8.54 -11.16
CA ILE A 143 1.13 9.02 -10.41
C ILE A 143 2.26 8.01 -10.63
N VAL A 144 3.23 8.36 -11.47
CA VAL A 144 4.18 7.38 -12.05
C VAL A 144 5.61 7.85 -12.00
N GLY A 145 6.52 6.98 -11.53
CA GLY A 145 7.95 7.23 -11.69
C GLY A 145 8.47 8.42 -10.87
N ASN A 146 7.74 8.88 -9.86
CA ASN A 146 8.14 10.04 -9.06
C ASN A 146 9.07 9.61 -7.91
N SER A 147 9.97 10.50 -7.52
CA SER A 147 10.79 10.37 -6.31
C SER A 147 10.32 11.39 -5.28
N ILE A 148 9.83 10.93 -4.13
CA ILE A 148 9.28 11.78 -3.06
C ILE A 148 10.08 11.59 -1.78
N SER A 149 10.79 12.65 -1.37
CA SER A 149 11.51 12.70 -0.10
C SER A 149 10.83 13.65 0.87
N GLY A 150 10.41 13.12 2.01
CA GLY A 150 10.01 13.89 3.18
C GLY A 150 11.20 14.34 4.02
N ASN A 151 10.94 14.70 5.28
CA ASN A 151 11.94 15.17 6.22
C ASN A 151 12.18 14.17 7.37
N GLY A 152 13.30 13.44 7.28
CA GLY A 152 13.67 12.40 8.24
C GLY A 152 14.00 12.92 9.65
N ALA A 153 14.23 14.23 9.82
CA ALA A 153 14.50 14.84 11.13
C ALA A 153 13.21 15.17 11.91
N MET A 154 12.06 15.23 11.22
CA MET A 154 10.77 15.46 11.87
C MET A 154 10.28 14.20 12.55
N TYR A 155 9.51 14.38 13.64
CA TYR A 155 8.74 13.29 14.22
C TYR A 155 7.77 12.73 13.19
N VAL A 156 7.60 11.41 13.14
CA VAL A 156 6.93 10.71 12.03
C VAL A 156 5.50 11.20 11.79
N LEU A 157 4.75 11.51 12.86
CA LEU A 157 3.36 11.96 12.75
C LEU A 157 3.22 13.41 12.29
N ASP A 158 4.30 14.20 12.34
CA ASP A 158 4.31 15.60 11.89
C ASP A 158 4.64 15.73 10.39
N ARG A 159 5.07 14.65 9.74
CA ARG A 159 5.39 14.62 8.31
C ARG A 159 4.10 14.49 7.49
N GLY A 160 4.11 15.04 6.29
CA GLY A 160 3.10 14.69 5.29
C GLY A 160 3.29 13.28 4.73
N ASP A 161 2.19 12.70 4.26
CA ASP A 161 2.24 11.47 3.47
C ASP A 161 2.83 11.76 2.08
N GLY A 162 3.47 10.77 1.50
CA GLY A 162 4.05 10.88 0.16
C GLY A 162 2.96 11.12 -0.88
N ILE A 163 1.96 10.25 -0.90
CA ILE A 163 0.76 10.37 -1.72
C ILE A 163 -0.47 10.17 -0.83
N TYR A 164 -1.28 11.21 -0.65
CA TYR A 164 -2.55 11.16 0.06
C TYR A 164 -3.69 11.29 -0.95
N LEU A 165 -4.56 10.28 -1.05
CA LEU A 165 -5.78 10.37 -1.86
C LEU A 165 -7.04 10.15 -1.01
N LYS A 166 -7.98 11.09 -1.09
CA LYS A 166 -9.25 11.06 -0.38
C LYS A 166 -10.44 11.07 -1.34
N GLN A 167 -11.38 10.13 -1.19
CA GLN A 167 -12.57 10.06 -2.03
C GLN A 167 -12.23 10.05 -3.53
N VAL A 168 -11.15 9.34 -3.89
CA VAL A 168 -10.66 9.20 -5.26
C VAL A 168 -11.12 7.88 -5.85
N VAL A 169 -11.43 7.89 -7.14
CA VAL A 169 -11.87 6.68 -7.86
C VAL A 169 -10.84 6.29 -8.90
N ALA A 170 -10.46 5.02 -8.91
CA ALA A 170 -9.55 4.40 -9.87
C ALA A 170 -8.14 5.03 -10.01
N PRO A 171 -7.47 5.51 -8.94
CA PRO A 171 -6.12 6.03 -9.07
C PRO A 171 -5.13 4.92 -9.48
N GLN A 172 -4.14 5.28 -10.28
CA GLN A 172 -3.04 4.42 -10.70
C GLN A 172 -1.74 4.97 -10.11
N ILE A 173 -1.09 4.23 -9.23
CA ILE A 173 0.12 4.67 -8.52
C ILE A 173 1.21 3.62 -8.74
N HIS A 174 2.18 3.88 -9.60
CA HIS A 174 3.20 2.89 -9.90
C HIS A 174 4.60 3.42 -10.11
N LYS A 175 5.60 2.60 -9.78
CA LYS A 175 7.02 2.89 -10.00
C LYS A 175 7.53 4.12 -9.25
N ASN A 176 6.89 4.52 -8.16
CA ASN A 176 7.34 5.65 -7.34
C ASN A 176 8.33 5.19 -6.26
N GLN A 177 9.23 6.09 -5.86
CA GLN A 177 10.17 5.90 -4.76
C GLN A 177 9.85 6.91 -3.66
N LEU A 178 9.62 6.43 -2.44
CA LEU A 178 9.21 7.27 -1.32
C LEU A 178 10.06 7.01 -0.09
N ILE A 179 10.59 8.08 0.49
CA ILE A 179 11.47 8.02 1.65
C ILE A 179 11.20 9.17 2.63
N PHE A 180 11.29 8.90 3.93
CA PHE A 180 11.17 9.91 4.99
C PHE A 180 9.86 10.72 5.01
N VAL A 181 8.80 10.21 4.37
CA VAL A 181 7.43 10.70 4.54
C VAL A 181 6.79 10.04 5.77
N ARG A 182 5.54 10.39 6.10
CA ARG A 182 4.75 9.65 7.10
C ARG A 182 4.31 8.31 6.50
N ASP A 183 3.21 8.25 5.76
CA ASP A 183 2.85 7.08 4.97
C ASP A 183 3.29 7.25 3.52
N GLY A 184 3.68 6.16 2.86
CA GLY A 184 4.05 6.17 1.44
C GLY A 184 2.85 6.51 0.58
N VAL A 185 1.86 5.62 0.57
CA VAL A 185 0.55 5.87 -0.04
C VAL A 185 -0.54 5.73 1.01
N TYR A 186 -1.24 6.82 1.30
CA TYR A 186 -2.41 6.86 2.17
C TYR A 186 -3.68 7.04 1.34
N LEU A 187 -4.64 6.13 1.50
CA LEU A 187 -5.92 6.13 0.80
C LEU A 187 -7.09 6.18 1.79
N GLU A 188 -7.98 7.14 1.63
CA GLU A 188 -9.18 7.29 2.46
C GLU A 188 -10.43 7.33 1.61
N SER A 189 -11.36 6.41 1.84
CA SER A 189 -12.61 6.30 1.05
C SER A 189 -12.36 6.20 -0.46
N VAL A 190 -11.28 5.54 -0.85
CA VAL A 190 -10.88 5.32 -2.26
C VAL A 190 -11.51 4.04 -2.79
N THR A 191 -11.73 3.98 -4.10
CA THR A 191 -12.23 2.76 -4.76
C THR A 191 -11.44 2.42 -6.02
N ARG A 192 -11.20 1.13 -6.27
CA ARG A 192 -10.55 0.64 -7.50
C ARG A 192 -9.14 1.17 -7.74
N SER A 193 -8.41 1.49 -6.68
CA SER A 193 -7.00 1.84 -6.78
C SER A 193 -6.17 0.66 -7.28
N ARG A 194 -5.13 0.99 -8.04
CA ARG A 194 -4.07 0.06 -8.43
C ARG A 194 -2.73 0.64 -8.04
N ILE A 195 -2.03 -0.07 -7.15
CA ILE A 195 -0.76 0.38 -6.59
C ILE A 195 0.31 -0.67 -6.87
N SER A 196 1.28 -0.38 -7.73
CA SER A 196 2.26 -1.40 -8.13
C SER A 196 3.69 -0.92 -8.28
N GLU A 197 4.66 -1.82 -8.07
CA GLU A 197 6.08 -1.55 -8.35
C GLU A 197 6.64 -0.32 -7.60
N ASN A 198 6.04 0.08 -6.47
CA ASN A 198 6.53 1.20 -5.66
C ASN A 198 7.56 0.75 -4.62
N GLN A 199 8.49 1.63 -4.27
CA GLN A 199 9.51 1.42 -3.24
C GLN A 199 9.29 2.37 -2.07
N PHE A 200 9.18 1.81 -0.87
CA PHE A 200 8.92 2.52 0.38
C PHE A 200 10.07 2.29 1.35
N THR A 201 10.69 3.35 1.86
CA THR A 201 11.86 3.23 2.75
C THR A 201 11.79 4.21 3.91
N LYS A 202 12.10 3.77 5.15
CA LYS A 202 12.25 4.65 6.32
C LYS A 202 11.06 5.60 6.56
N LEU A 203 9.87 5.04 6.53
CA LEU A 203 8.59 5.72 6.71
C LEU A 203 7.68 4.91 7.65
N GLN A 204 6.50 5.42 7.99
CA GLN A 204 5.53 4.73 8.83
C GLN A 204 4.95 3.51 8.12
N TYR A 205 3.99 3.69 7.20
CA TYR A 205 3.41 2.59 6.41
C TYR A 205 3.68 2.73 4.91
N GLY A 206 4.04 1.62 4.25
CA GLY A 206 4.21 1.60 2.79
C GLY A 206 2.91 1.95 2.07
N ILE A 207 1.86 1.17 2.32
CA ILE A 207 0.50 1.45 1.85
C ILE A 207 -0.46 1.39 3.03
N HIS A 208 -1.33 2.39 3.13
CA HIS A 208 -2.33 2.52 4.19
C HIS A 208 -3.71 2.73 3.57
N TYR A 209 -4.54 1.69 3.61
CA TYR A 209 -5.94 1.73 3.19
C TYR A 209 -6.85 2.01 4.38
N MET A 210 -7.70 3.03 4.27
CA MET A 210 -8.71 3.39 5.25
C MET A 210 -10.08 3.55 4.57
N TYR A 211 -11.03 2.69 4.91
CA TYR A 211 -12.41 2.72 4.37
C TYR A 211 -12.48 2.55 2.84
N THR A 212 -11.58 1.75 2.25
CA THR A 212 -11.49 1.59 0.79
C THR A 212 -12.17 0.30 0.31
N GLN A 213 -12.37 0.19 -1.01
CA GLN A 213 -12.96 -1.01 -1.61
C GLN A 213 -12.51 -1.31 -3.05
N ALA A 214 -12.47 -2.61 -3.35
CA ALA A 214 -12.19 -3.14 -4.69
C ALA A 214 -10.82 -2.71 -5.23
N ASP A 215 -9.82 -2.65 -4.35
CA ASP A 215 -8.46 -2.19 -4.65
C ASP A 215 -7.50 -3.35 -4.91
N GLU A 216 -6.39 -3.06 -5.57
CA GLU A 216 -5.37 -4.03 -5.93
C GLU A 216 -3.96 -3.44 -5.71
N ALA A 217 -3.07 -4.19 -5.07
CA ALA A 217 -1.69 -3.77 -4.86
C ALA A 217 -0.71 -4.93 -5.04
N TRP A 218 0.30 -4.72 -5.91
CA TRP A 218 1.25 -5.78 -6.23
C TRP A 218 2.67 -5.34 -6.57
N GLN A 219 3.63 -6.24 -6.37
CA GLN A 219 5.06 -5.99 -6.67
C GLN A 219 5.62 -4.73 -5.99
N ASN A 220 5.02 -4.28 -4.88
CA ASN A 220 5.57 -3.21 -4.07
C ASN A 220 6.63 -3.75 -3.11
N GLN A 221 7.54 -2.89 -2.69
CA GLN A 221 8.59 -3.21 -1.74
C GLN A 221 8.65 -2.19 -0.61
N ALA A 222 8.52 -2.65 0.64
CA ALA A 222 8.71 -1.83 1.83
C ALA A 222 9.93 -2.32 2.65
N ILE A 223 10.83 -1.40 2.98
CA ILE A 223 12.10 -1.69 3.65
C ILE A 223 12.30 -0.72 4.82
N ALA A 224 12.66 -1.25 6.00
CA ALA A 224 12.99 -0.42 7.16
C ALA A 224 11.88 0.59 7.51
N VAL A 225 10.62 0.12 7.51
CA VAL A 225 9.41 0.90 7.80
C VAL A 225 8.86 0.56 9.19
N ASP A 226 7.99 1.39 9.76
CA ASP A 226 7.31 1.01 11.01
C ASP A 226 6.34 -0.16 10.76
N GLY A 227 5.57 -0.12 9.67
CA GLY A 227 4.73 -1.22 9.21
C GLY A 227 4.68 -1.31 7.68
N GLY A 228 4.52 -2.51 7.12
CA GLY A 228 4.52 -2.69 5.67
C GLY A 228 3.23 -2.21 5.00
N TYR A 229 2.22 -3.07 4.97
CA TYR A 229 0.94 -2.79 4.31
C TYR A 229 -0.22 -2.90 5.29
N ALA A 230 -0.94 -1.79 5.50
CA ALA A 230 -2.06 -1.70 6.41
C ALA A 230 -3.39 -1.64 5.65
N LEU A 231 -4.21 -2.67 5.80
CA LEU A 231 -5.57 -2.75 5.27
C LEU A 231 -6.54 -2.54 6.42
N MET A 232 -7.09 -1.33 6.53
CA MET A 232 -7.90 -0.94 7.68
C MET A 232 -9.33 -0.57 7.28
N ASN A 233 -10.30 -1.24 7.92
CA ASN A 233 -11.73 -1.05 7.70
C ASN A 233 -12.14 -1.05 6.21
N SER A 234 -11.54 -1.94 5.43
CA SER A 234 -11.61 -1.96 3.97
C SER A 234 -12.06 -3.34 3.47
N THR A 235 -12.61 -3.40 2.25
CA THR A 235 -13.22 -4.61 1.71
C THR A 235 -12.77 -4.93 0.30
N ASN A 236 -12.68 -6.22 -0.04
CA ASN A 236 -12.34 -6.68 -1.39
C ASN A 236 -11.00 -6.08 -1.90
N ILE A 237 -9.96 -6.14 -1.06
CA ILE A 237 -8.60 -5.74 -1.43
C ILE A 237 -7.85 -6.97 -1.93
N TYR A 238 -7.18 -6.87 -3.07
CA TYR A 238 -6.27 -7.89 -3.56
C TYR A 238 -4.82 -7.44 -3.39
N LEU A 239 -4.18 -7.90 -2.31
CA LEU A 239 -2.79 -7.59 -1.97
C LEU A 239 -1.93 -8.80 -2.36
N HIS A 240 -1.12 -8.69 -3.41
CA HIS A 240 -0.35 -9.84 -3.88
C HIS A 240 1.06 -9.56 -4.36
N HIS A 241 1.98 -10.52 -4.19
CA HIS A 241 3.36 -10.41 -4.69
C HIS A 241 4.12 -9.18 -4.16
N ASN A 242 3.77 -8.69 -2.97
CA ASN A 242 4.49 -7.59 -2.32
C ASN A 242 5.53 -8.12 -1.35
N ARG A 243 6.56 -7.32 -1.08
CA ARG A 243 7.64 -7.68 -0.15
C ARG A 243 7.79 -6.63 0.94
N VAL A 244 7.86 -7.09 2.19
CA VAL A 244 8.21 -6.29 3.35
C VAL A 244 9.42 -6.91 4.04
N THR A 245 10.42 -6.09 4.35
CA THR A 245 11.58 -6.53 5.13
C THR A 245 12.02 -5.45 6.11
N GLN A 246 12.58 -5.86 7.25
CA GLN A 246 13.09 -4.94 8.28
C GLN A 246 12.00 -4.00 8.82
N ALA A 247 10.73 -4.43 8.83
CA ALA A 247 9.67 -3.63 9.43
C ALA A 247 9.71 -3.76 10.96
N ARG A 248 9.27 -2.72 11.67
CA ARG A 248 9.27 -2.75 13.14
C ARG A 248 8.06 -3.51 13.71
N ASP A 249 6.85 -3.07 13.36
CA ASP A 249 5.62 -3.46 14.05
C ASP A 249 4.90 -4.60 13.32
N PHE A 250 4.77 -4.50 12.00
CA PHE A 250 4.14 -5.55 11.18
C PHE A 250 4.58 -5.55 9.71
N GLY A 251 4.56 -6.72 9.09
CA GLY A 251 4.65 -6.86 7.63
C GLY A 251 3.32 -6.51 6.95
N ILE A 252 2.27 -7.25 7.30
CA ILE A 252 0.90 -7.02 6.80
C ILE A 252 -0.05 -6.85 7.99
N LEU A 253 -0.90 -5.84 7.96
CA LEU A 253 -1.97 -5.62 8.94
C LEU A 253 -3.32 -5.75 8.25
N LEU A 254 -4.15 -6.67 8.73
CA LEU A 254 -5.58 -6.75 8.42
C LEU A 254 -6.36 -6.30 9.66
N ASN A 255 -6.87 -5.07 9.64
CA ASN A 255 -7.65 -4.52 10.75
C ASN A 255 -9.07 -4.24 10.29
N ILE A 256 -10.05 -5.00 10.78
CA ILE A 256 -11.46 -4.89 10.34
C ILE A 256 -11.55 -5.01 8.81
N THR A 257 -10.69 -5.84 8.21
CA THR A 257 -10.69 -6.11 6.77
C THR A 257 -11.68 -7.22 6.47
N GLU A 258 -12.48 -7.07 5.41
CA GLU A 258 -13.45 -8.09 5.00
C GLU A 258 -13.26 -8.55 3.55
N SER A 259 -13.47 -9.85 3.30
CA SER A 259 -13.56 -10.44 1.94
C SER A 259 -12.38 -10.11 1.01
N SER A 260 -11.20 -9.90 1.57
CA SER A 260 -9.98 -9.56 0.83
C SER A 260 -9.14 -10.80 0.54
N HIS A 261 -8.19 -10.66 -0.39
CA HIS A 261 -7.29 -11.72 -0.83
C HIS A 261 -5.85 -11.26 -0.65
N VAL A 262 -5.12 -11.97 0.20
CA VAL A 262 -3.70 -11.73 0.51
C VAL A 262 -2.93 -12.92 -0.04
N GLN A 263 -2.21 -12.74 -1.14
CA GLN A 263 -1.60 -13.84 -1.87
C GLN A 263 -0.13 -13.62 -2.23
N ALA A 264 0.73 -14.63 -2.08
CA ALA A 264 2.10 -14.59 -2.60
C ALA A 264 2.93 -13.40 -2.10
N ASN A 265 2.59 -12.82 -0.94
CA ASN A 265 3.39 -11.77 -0.32
C ASN A 265 4.51 -12.39 0.53
N VAL A 266 5.60 -11.66 0.68
CA VAL A 266 6.73 -12.04 1.54
C VAL A 266 6.90 -10.99 2.61
N ALA A 267 6.67 -11.34 3.87
CA ALA A 267 7.01 -10.52 5.03
C ALA A 267 8.08 -11.25 5.85
N SER A 268 9.29 -10.70 5.83
CA SER A 268 10.47 -11.29 6.47
C SER A 268 11.18 -10.30 7.38
N ASP A 269 11.87 -10.77 8.42
CA ASP A 269 12.69 -9.91 9.29
C ASP A 269 11.85 -8.76 9.89
N ILE A 270 10.72 -9.10 10.50
CA ILE A 270 9.86 -8.15 11.21
C ILE A 270 10.19 -8.22 12.69
N HIS A 271 10.82 -7.16 13.20
CA HIS A 271 11.38 -7.15 14.54
C HIS A 271 11.12 -5.82 15.25
N ASN A 272 10.47 -5.89 16.42
CA ASN A 272 10.36 -4.75 17.31
C ASN A 272 11.33 -4.92 18.49
N PRO A 273 12.43 -4.15 18.56
CA PRO A 273 13.41 -4.29 19.64
C PRO A 273 12.86 -3.86 21.02
N LYS A 274 11.73 -3.13 21.04
CA LYS A 274 11.00 -2.78 22.28
C LYS A 274 9.72 -3.61 22.43
N GLY A 275 9.50 -4.54 21.52
CA GLY A 275 8.35 -5.41 21.50
C GLY A 275 8.50 -6.54 22.50
N THR A 276 7.44 -6.83 23.23
CA THR A 276 7.36 -8.04 24.04
C THR A 276 6.06 -8.76 23.76
N VAL A 277 6.07 -10.08 23.87
CA VAL A 277 4.89 -10.91 23.59
C VAL A 277 3.76 -10.60 24.57
N GLU A 278 4.09 -10.21 25.81
CA GLU A 278 3.11 -9.89 26.86
C GLU A 278 2.33 -8.62 26.53
N LEU A 279 3.02 -7.61 26.00
CA LEU A 279 2.41 -6.34 25.59
C LEU A 279 1.73 -6.42 24.21
N GLY A 280 2.00 -7.48 23.43
CA GLY A 280 1.43 -7.64 22.11
C GLY A 280 1.94 -6.64 21.07
N ASN A 281 3.10 -6.04 21.32
CA ASN A 281 3.75 -5.04 20.45
C ASN A 281 5.02 -5.58 19.77
N GLU A 282 5.27 -6.90 19.82
CA GLU A 282 6.33 -7.58 19.06
C GLU A 282 6.13 -7.44 17.54
N GLY A 283 7.21 -7.58 16.75
CA GLY A 283 7.16 -7.51 15.29
C GLY A 283 6.41 -8.68 14.67
N LYS A 284 5.37 -8.41 13.87
CA LYS A 284 4.47 -9.44 13.33
C LYS A 284 4.60 -9.61 11.82
N GLY A 285 4.86 -10.81 11.31
CA GLY A 285 4.82 -11.10 9.87
C GLY A 285 3.47 -10.67 9.27
N ILE A 286 2.38 -11.17 9.84
CA ILE A 286 1.01 -10.69 9.62
C ILE A 286 0.27 -10.51 10.94
N PHE A 287 -0.51 -9.43 11.04
CA PHE A 287 -1.42 -9.17 12.15
C PHE A 287 -2.87 -9.13 11.65
N ILE A 288 -3.68 -10.07 12.14
CA ILE A 288 -5.11 -10.21 11.84
C ILE A 288 -5.88 -9.73 13.07
N TYR A 289 -6.56 -8.60 12.96
CA TYR A 289 -7.29 -7.97 14.05
C TYR A 289 -8.72 -7.65 13.63
N ALA A 290 -9.70 -8.37 14.19
CA ALA A 290 -11.12 -8.23 13.84
C ALA A 290 -11.43 -8.34 12.33
N ALA A 291 -10.53 -8.93 11.53
CA ALA A 291 -10.69 -9.12 10.10
C ALA A 291 -11.39 -10.45 9.81
N GLN A 292 -12.27 -10.52 8.80
CA GLN A 292 -13.14 -11.69 8.59
C GLN A 292 -13.29 -12.03 7.09
N LYS A 293 -13.49 -13.32 6.79
CA LYS A 293 -13.75 -13.83 5.42
C LYS A 293 -12.65 -13.54 4.40
N ASN A 294 -11.43 -13.27 4.84
CA ASN A 294 -10.29 -13.08 3.93
C ASN A 294 -9.72 -14.43 3.50
N ARG A 295 -9.12 -14.46 2.31
CA ARG A 295 -8.28 -15.57 1.83
C ARG A 295 -6.82 -15.17 2.00
N ILE A 296 -6.04 -15.94 2.73
CA ILE A 296 -4.63 -15.69 2.99
C ILE A 296 -3.90 -16.94 2.53
N GLU A 297 -3.33 -16.90 1.33
CA GLU A 297 -2.73 -18.08 0.71
C GLU A 297 -1.40 -17.80 0.02
N ASP A 298 -0.54 -18.80 -0.10
CA ASP A 298 0.75 -18.72 -0.78
C ASP A 298 1.72 -17.64 -0.23
N ASN A 299 1.49 -17.08 0.97
CA ASN A 299 2.36 -16.05 1.54
C ASN A 299 3.52 -16.65 2.31
N GLU A 300 4.60 -15.90 2.47
CA GLU A 300 5.71 -16.23 3.37
C GLU A 300 5.75 -15.25 4.55
N PHE A 301 5.74 -15.80 5.76
CA PHE A 301 5.93 -15.09 7.02
C PHE A 301 7.15 -15.69 7.72
N SER A 302 8.29 -15.01 7.63
CA SER A 302 9.58 -15.59 8.02
C SER A 302 10.45 -14.70 8.89
N GLN A 303 11.31 -15.31 9.71
CA GLN A 303 12.37 -14.64 10.49
C GLN A 303 11.88 -13.43 11.32
N SER A 304 10.64 -13.48 11.82
CA SER A 304 10.02 -12.39 12.58
C SER A 304 9.88 -12.74 14.07
N ASP A 305 9.57 -11.75 14.93
CA ASP A 305 9.29 -12.03 16.34
C ASP A 305 8.06 -12.95 16.47
N THR A 306 6.98 -12.61 15.77
CA THR A 306 5.80 -13.46 15.60
C THR A 306 5.48 -13.63 14.12
N GLY A 307 5.29 -14.86 13.64
CA GLY A 307 4.89 -15.11 12.24
C GLY A 307 3.48 -14.61 11.95
N ILE A 308 2.48 -15.21 12.62
CA ILE A 308 1.07 -14.85 12.51
C ILE A 308 0.53 -14.45 13.88
N SER A 309 0.02 -13.23 14.02
CA SER A 309 -0.72 -12.79 15.20
C SER A 309 -2.19 -12.62 14.85
N MET A 310 -3.09 -13.18 15.65
CA MET A 310 -4.54 -13.08 15.48
C MET A 310 -5.22 -12.73 16.81
N ALA A 311 -6.07 -11.70 16.80
CA ALA A 311 -6.81 -11.27 17.98
C ALA A 311 -8.17 -10.65 17.63
N MET A 312 -9.08 -10.69 18.62
CA MET A 312 -10.39 -10.02 18.57
C MET A 312 -11.24 -10.38 17.35
N GLY A 313 -11.27 -11.66 17.00
CA GLY A 313 -11.86 -12.15 15.77
C GLY A 313 -10.81 -12.78 14.86
N GLY A 314 -11.19 -13.08 13.63
CA GLY A 314 -10.32 -13.71 12.64
C GLY A 314 -10.78 -15.08 12.15
N GLU A 315 -11.80 -15.65 12.80
CA GLU A 315 -12.14 -17.08 12.73
C GLU A 315 -12.73 -17.47 11.37
N LYS A 316 -13.30 -16.53 10.61
CA LYS A 316 -13.82 -16.80 9.27
C LYS A 316 -12.80 -16.60 8.16
N ASN A 317 -11.55 -16.26 8.49
CA ASN A 317 -10.49 -16.22 7.48
C ASN A 317 -10.06 -17.65 7.11
N ARG A 318 -9.63 -17.82 5.86
CA ARG A 318 -9.05 -19.08 5.40
C ARG A 318 -7.55 -18.88 5.19
N LEU A 319 -6.76 -19.76 5.79
CA LEU A 319 -5.29 -19.75 5.74
C LEU A 319 -4.79 -21.13 5.28
N TRP A 320 -4.18 -21.19 4.09
CA TRP A 320 -3.57 -22.41 3.54
C TRP A 320 -2.42 -22.04 2.59
N HIS A 321 -1.52 -22.97 2.29
CA HIS A 321 -0.33 -22.77 1.45
C HIS A 321 0.64 -21.68 1.90
N ASN A 322 0.48 -21.13 3.11
CA ASN A 322 1.45 -20.16 3.61
C ASN A 322 2.70 -20.88 4.10
N ARG A 323 3.83 -20.20 4.04
CA ARG A 323 5.12 -20.64 4.54
C ARG A 323 5.43 -19.87 5.83
N ILE A 324 5.39 -20.57 6.95
CA ILE A 324 5.67 -20.02 8.27
C ILE A 324 7.05 -20.55 8.71
N ILE A 325 8.08 -19.69 8.61
CA ILE A 325 9.48 -20.14 8.62
C ILE A 325 10.32 -19.37 9.64
N ALA A 326 10.90 -20.08 10.61
CA ALA A 326 11.94 -19.58 11.50
C ALA A 326 11.56 -18.28 12.24
N ASN A 327 10.29 -18.09 12.58
CA ASN A 327 9.86 -17.04 13.50
C ASN A 327 10.16 -17.43 14.95
N GLN A 328 10.36 -16.47 15.85
CA GLN A 328 10.58 -16.77 17.27
C GLN A 328 9.32 -17.37 17.91
N THR A 329 8.15 -16.87 17.51
CA THR A 329 6.83 -17.44 17.79
C THR A 329 6.13 -17.67 16.45
N GLN A 330 5.78 -18.91 16.07
CA GLN A 330 5.12 -19.13 14.78
C GLN A 330 3.74 -18.48 14.74
N VAL A 331 2.94 -18.70 15.79
CA VAL A 331 1.57 -18.19 15.87
C VAL A 331 1.24 -17.70 17.27
N LYS A 332 0.60 -16.53 17.34
CA LYS A 332 -0.09 -16.03 18.53
C LYS A 332 -1.56 -15.87 18.22
N TYR A 333 -2.42 -16.67 18.84
CA TYR A 333 -3.86 -16.59 18.66
C TYR A 333 -4.57 -16.37 20.00
N VAL A 334 -5.30 -15.26 20.05
CA VAL A 334 -6.12 -14.85 21.20
C VAL A 334 -7.59 -14.97 20.80
N GLY A 335 -8.13 -16.17 20.98
CA GLY A 335 -9.54 -16.49 20.75
C GLY A 335 -9.99 -17.72 21.53
N ASP A 336 -11.30 -17.99 21.47
CA ASP A 336 -12.02 -19.01 22.23
C ASP A 336 -12.63 -20.11 21.34
N THR A 337 -12.30 -20.12 20.04
CA THR A 337 -12.75 -21.13 19.10
C THR A 337 -11.59 -21.98 18.58
N GLN A 338 -11.89 -23.19 18.13
CA GLN A 338 -10.98 -24.01 17.36
C GLN A 338 -11.01 -23.60 15.89
N LEU A 339 -9.83 -23.38 15.30
CA LEU A 339 -9.66 -22.99 13.91
C LEU A 339 -9.00 -24.11 13.11
N GLU A 340 -9.49 -24.31 11.88
CA GLU A 340 -8.86 -25.18 10.88
C GLU A 340 -8.14 -24.33 9.84
N TRP A 341 -6.82 -24.45 9.77
CA TRP A 341 -5.94 -23.76 8.83
C TRP A 341 -5.46 -24.72 7.75
N SER A 342 -6.44 -25.38 7.12
CA SER A 342 -6.29 -26.08 5.86
C SER A 342 -7.55 -25.89 5.02
N TYR A 343 -7.43 -26.08 3.71
CA TYR A 343 -8.54 -25.97 2.79
C TYR A 343 -8.43 -27.02 1.69
N GLN A 344 -9.51 -27.76 1.46
CA GLN A 344 -9.58 -28.79 0.41
C GLN A 344 -8.43 -29.82 0.45
N GLY A 345 -8.04 -30.24 1.66
CA GLY A 345 -6.99 -31.25 1.84
C GLY A 345 -5.56 -30.71 1.74
N GLN A 346 -5.37 -29.38 1.74
CA GLN A 346 -4.06 -28.75 1.73
C GLN A 346 -3.93 -27.71 2.85
N GLY A 347 -2.85 -27.79 3.61
CA GLY A 347 -2.53 -26.92 4.74
C GLY A 347 -1.40 -25.95 4.44
N ASN A 348 -0.65 -25.58 5.46
CA ASN A 348 0.47 -24.66 5.40
C ASN A 348 1.80 -25.40 5.60
N TYR A 349 2.90 -24.78 5.18
CA TYR A 349 4.25 -25.25 5.50
C TYR A 349 4.73 -24.59 6.79
N TRP A 350 5.24 -25.40 7.72
CA TRP A 350 5.74 -24.98 9.02
C TRP A 350 7.17 -25.46 9.21
N SER A 351 8.11 -24.55 9.45
CA SER A 351 9.52 -24.95 9.63
C SER A 351 9.77 -25.83 10.86
N GLU A 352 8.85 -25.85 11.82
CA GLU A 352 8.93 -26.66 13.03
C GLU A 352 8.13 -27.98 12.97
N TYR A 353 7.48 -28.27 11.84
CA TYR A 353 6.72 -29.51 11.71
C TYR A 353 7.65 -30.73 11.72
N GLN A 354 7.40 -31.66 12.64
CA GLN A 354 8.18 -32.89 12.85
C GLN A 354 7.35 -34.16 12.58
N GLY A 355 6.28 -34.05 11.78
CA GLY A 355 5.49 -35.21 11.39
C GLY A 355 6.15 -36.01 10.26
N TRP A 356 5.40 -36.98 9.75
CA TRP A 356 5.83 -37.87 8.70
C TRP A 356 4.76 -37.95 7.60
N ASP A 357 5.20 -38.37 6.42
CA ASP A 357 4.37 -38.60 5.24
C ASP A 357 4.69 -40.02 4.76
N LEU A 358 3.85 -40.99 5.14
CA LEU A 358 4.02 -42.40 4.85
C LEU A 358 3.52 -42.78 3.45
N ASN A 359 2.53 -42.04 2.93
CA ASN A 359 1.94 -42.30 1.62
C ASN A 359 2.65 -41.52 0.48
N LEU A 360 3.61 -40.65 0.83
CA LEU A 360 4.46 -39.85 -0.05
C LEU A 360 3.66 -38.89 -0.95
N ASP A 361 2.56 -38.32 -0.43
CA ASP A 361 1.73 -37.38 -1.16
C ASP A 361 2.13 -35.90 -0.96
N GLY A 362 3.15 -35.64 -0.12
CA GLY A 362 3.66 -34.30 0.18
C GLY A 362 2.93 -33.62 1.34
N VAL A 363 1.94 -34.27 1.96
CA VAL A 363 1.18 -33.82 3.12
C VAL A 363 1.52 -34.69 4.32
N GLY A 364 1.65 -34.07 5.49
CA GLY A 364 1.94 -34.79 6.72
C GLY A 364 0.72 -35.55 7.25
N ASP A 365 0.92 -36.82 7.63
CA ASP A 365 -0.10 -37.71 8.20
C ASP A 365 -0.54 -37.29 9.61
N LEU A 366 0.21 -36.38 10.26
CA LEU A 366 -0.07 -35.87 11.59
C LEU A 366 -0.50 -34.41 11.52
N ALA A 367 -1.67 -34.07 12.06
CA ALA A 367 -2.10 -32.67 12.16
C ALA A 367 -1.08 -31.82 12.95
N HIS A 368 -0.79 -30.62 12.44
CA HIS A 368 0.06 -29.65 13.12
C HIS A 368 -0.79 -28.72 13.99
N ARG A 369 -0.27 -28.36 15.17
CA ARG A 369 -0.91 -27.45 16.12
C ARG A 369 0.14 -26.41 16.55
N PRO A 370 0.14 -25.21 15.94
CA PRO A 370 1.17 -24.20 16.18
C PRO A 370 0.96 -23.45 17.50
N ASN A 371 -0.17 -23.68 18.19
CA ASN A 371 -0.39 -23.22 19.54
C ASN A 371 -1.22 -24.23 20.35
N ASP A 372 -0.88 -24.39 21.62
CA ASP A 372 -1.60 -25.23 22.57
C ASP A 372 -1.94 -24.48 23.88
N SER A 373 -2.54 -25.20 24.83
CA SER A 373 -2.91 -24.65 26.13
C SER A 373 -1.70 -24.29 27.00
N LEU A 374 -0.56 -24.96 26.80
CA LEU A 374 0.73 -24.67 27.44
C LEU A 374 1.37 -23.42 26.85
N ASP A 375 1.22 -23.14 25.56
CA ASP A 375 1.71 -21.91 24.94
C ASP A 375 1.03 -20.67 25.54
N LYS A 376 -0.28 -20.75 25.81
CA LYS A 376 -1.00 -19.72 26.57
C LYS A 376 -0.40 -19.55 27.98
N LEU A 377 -0.01 -20.64 28.65
CA LEU A 377 0.65 -20.58 29.96
C LEU A 377 2.01 -19.88 29.87
N PHE A 378 2.82 -20.18 28.85
CA PHE A 378 4.12 -19.55 28.67
C PHE A 378 4.02 -18.08 28.24
N TRP A 379 2.94 -17.67 27.58
CA TRP A 379 2.64 -16.25 27.37
C TRP A 379 2.24 -15.54 28.66
N LEU A 380 1.56 -16.22 29.58
CA LEU A 380 1.18 -15.67 30.89
C LEU A 380 2.34 -15.66 31.90
N TYR A 381 3.29 -16.61 31.78
CA TYR A 381 4.44 -16.78 32.66
C TYR A 381 5.74 -16.91 31.85
N PRO A 382 6.29 -15.80 31.35
CA PRO A 382 7.48 -15.80 30.49
C PRO A 382 8.73 -16.40 31.14
N GLU A 383 8.84 -16.35 32.48
CA GLU A 383 9.94 -16.95 33.23
C GLU A 383 10.01 -18.47 33.07
N ALA A 384 8.87 -19.10 32.76
CA ALA A 384 8.78 -20.53 32.50
C ALA A 384 9.25 -20.91 31.09
N LYS A 385 9.52 -19.94 30.20
CA LYS A 385 9.95 -20.19 28.81
C LYS A 385 11.30 -20.92 28.73
N LEU A 386 12.15 -20.79 29.75
CA LEU A 386 13.40 -21.56 29.89
C LEU A 386 13.15 -23.08 29.95
N LEU A 387 11.94 -23.50 30.35
CA LEU A 387 11.56 -24.90 30.49
C LEU A 387 10.94 -25.48 29.21
N MET A 388 10.76 -24.71 28.14
CA MET A 388 10.07 -25.17 26.93
C MET A 388 10.73 -26.38 26.28
N GLU A 389 12.06 -26.48 26.32
CA GLU A 389 12.82 -27.64 25.83
C GLU A 389 13.13 -28.67 26.93
N SER A 390 12.57 -28.50 28.14
CA SER A 390 12.80 -29.43 29.23
C SER A 390 12.10 -30.77 28.96
N PRO A 391 12.68 -31.90 29.42
CA PRO A 391 12.05 -33.23 29.29
C PRO A 391 10.64 -33.30 29.89
N VAL A 392 10.35 -32.48 30.92
CA VAL A 392 9.03 -32.43 31.57
C VAL A 392 7.98 -31.82 30.63
N VAL A 393 8.30 -30.72 29.95
CA VAL A 393 7.38 -30.09 28.99
C VAL A 393 7.17 -30.98 27.78
N LEU A 394 8.22 -31.64 27.29
CA LEU A 394 8.10 -32.64 26.20
C LEU A 394 7.19 -33.81 26.60
N LEU A 395 7.31 -34.33 27.82
CA LEU A 395 6.45 -35.37 28.34
C LEU A 395 5.00 -34.90 28.48
N LEU A 396 4.76 -33.70 29.03
CA LEU A 396 3.42 -33.11 29.16
C LEU A 396 2.75 -32.96 27.79
N ARG A 397 3.47 -32.43 26.79
CA ARG A 397 2.98 -32.32 25.41
C ARG A 397 2.68 -33.68 24.80
N TRP A 398 3.51 -34.69 25.06
CA TRP A 398 3.25 -36.06 24.61
C TRP A 398 1.98 -36.66 25.26
N VAL A 399 1.79 -36.46 26.57
CA VAL A 399 0.60 -36.91 27.31
C VAL A 399 -0.65 -36.19 26.77
N GLU A 400 -0.62 -34.86 26.61
CA GLU A 400 -1.74 -34.09 26.05
C GLU A 400 -2.12 -34.56 24.64
N ARG A 401 -1.12 -34.90 23.81
CA ARG A 401 -1.34 -35.50 22.47
C ARG A 401 -2.00 -36.87 22.54
N GLN A 402 -1.64 -37.73 23.50
CA GLN A 402 -2.23 -39.07 23.63
C GLN A 402 -3.65 -39.06 24.17
N PHE A 403 -3.96 -38.11 25.07
CA PHE A 403 -5.28 -38.06 25.69
C PHE A 403 -6.33 -37.30 24.89
N GLN A 404 -5.98 -36.74 23.72
CA GLN A 404 -6.84 -35.95 22.82
C GLN A 404 -8.10 -35.38 23.51
N PRO A 405 -7.95 -34.54 24.56
CA PRO A 405 -9.10 -33.79 25.03
C PRO A 405 -9.62 -33.03 23.81
N GLN A 406 -10.93 -33.12 23.56
CA GLN A 406 -11.58 -32.39 22.48
C GLN A 406 -11.27 -30.91 22.70
N MET A 407 -10.24 -30.39 22.03
CA MET A 407 -9.76 -29.04 22.29
C MET A 407 -10.83 -28.08 21.82
N THR A 408 -11.36 -27.28 22.75
CA THR A 408 -12.41 -26.32 22.44
C THR A 408 -11.85 -25.03 21.83
N THR A 409 -10.52 -24.79 21.95
CA THR A 409 -9.84 -23.57 21.48
C THR A 409 -8.46 -23.90 20.89
N GLY A 410 -8.01 -23.13 19.90
CA GLY A 410 -6.65 -23.25 19.33
C GLY A 410 -6.67 -23.37 17.82
N ILE A 411 -5.50 -23.60 17.22
CA ILE A 411 -5.36 -23.78 15.77
C ILE A 411 -4.93 -25.22 15.49
N SER A 412 -5.55 -25.79 14.45
CA SER A 412 -5.16 -27.05 13.86
C SER A 412 -4.95 -26.85 12.37
N ASP A 413 -3.88 -27.42 11.84
CA ASP A 413 -3.68 -27.63 10.42
C ASP A 413 -3.70 -29.15 10.20
N SER A 414 -4.80 -29.64 9.63
CA SER A 414 -5.01 -31.07 9.41
C SER A 414 -4.22 -31.64 8.23
N PHE A 415 -3.65 -30.79 7.37
CA PHE A 415 -2.94 -31.19 6.15
C PHE A 415 -1.62 -30.42 5.98
N PRO A 416 -0.72 -30.43 6.99
CA PRO A 416 0.50 -29.64 6.93
C PRO A 416 1.38 -30.10 5.77
N LEU A 417 1.97 -29.15 5.03
CA LEU A 417 2.81 -29.46 3.87
C LEU A 417 4.21 -29.91 4.33
N MET A 418 4.71 -31.00 3.77
CA MET A 418 6.05 -31.54 4.08
C MET A 418 7.18 -30.70 3.51
N GLN A 419 6.91 -30.00 2.40
CA GLN A 419 7.90 -29.20 1.69
C GLN A 419 7.42 -27.78 1.48
N SER A 420 8.39 -26.88 1.55
CA SER A 420 8.20 -25.48 1.23
C SER A 420 8.26 -25.29 -0.28
N VAL A 421 7.13 -25.10 -0.94
CA VAL A 421 7.09 -24.63 -2.34
C VAL A 421 7.23 -23.11 -2.32
N SER A 422 8.29 -22.58 -2.94
CA SER A 422 8.44 -21.11 -3.03
C SER A 422 7.29 -20.53 -3.86
N PRO A 423 6.74 -19.35 -3.51
CA PRO A 423 5.79 -18.66 -4.38
C PRO A 423 6.40 -18.56 -5.77
N ALA A 424 5.67 -18.97 -6.81
CA ALA A 424 6.13 -18.80 -8.17
C ALA A 424 6.39 -17.31 -8.39
N LEU A 425 7.66 -16.93 -8.56
CA LEU A 425 7.98 -15.63 -9.14
C LEU A 425 7.37 -15.66 -10.53
N ILE A 426 6.30 -14.89 -10.75
CA ILE A 426 5.88 -14.60 -12.11
C ILE A 426 6.99 -13.72 -12.67
N ASP A 427 7.98 -14.36 -13.30
CA ASP A 427 8.86 -13.69 -14.24
C ASP A 427 7.96 -12.93 -15.21
N GLY A 428 8.11 -11.60 -15.22
CA GLY A 428 7.41 -10.69 -16.11
C GLY A 428 7.82 -10.90 -17.57
N GLY A 429 7.56 -12.09 -18.10
CA GLY A 429 7.65 -12.37 -19.53
C GLY A 429 6.52 -11.64 -20.25
N PRO A 430 6.81 -10.84 -21.28
CA PRO A 430 5.77 -10.20 -22.07
C PRO A 430 5.02 -11.30 -22.85
N GLN A 431 3.70 -11.30 -22.78
CA GLN A 431 2.86 -11.76 -23.89
C GLN A 431 2.17 -10.56 -24.51
#